data_AF-A0A383AS38-F1
#
_entry.id   AF-A0A383AS38-F1
#
_cell.length_a   1.000
_cell.length_b   1.000
_cell.length_c   1.000
_cell.angle_alpha   90.00
_cell.angle_beta   90.00
_cell.angle_gamma   90.00
#
_symmetry.space_group_name_H-M   'P 1'
#
loop_
_entity.id
_entity.type
_entity.pdbx_description
1 polymer ?
#
loop_
_entity_poly.entity_id
_entity_poly.type
_entity_poly.pdbx_seq_one_letter_code
_entity_poly.pdbx_strand_id
1 'polypeptide(L)' 'MKTLRTLLSLILTGFVLSSCYSGKTWRTASRQSAGMAPDPSVTKEAVLQVYG' A
#
# COMPACT_ATOMS: atom_id res chain seq x y z
N MET A 1 -25.14 28.69 -6.16
CA MET A 1 -24.84 27.94 -4.92
C MET A 1 -24.91 26.42 -5.09
N LYS A 2 -26.03 25.85 -5.59
CA LYS A 2 -26.19 24.39 -5.77
C LYS A 2 -25.19 23.81 -6.76
N THR A 3 -25.09 24.40 -7.96
CA THR A 3 -24.13 24.00 -9.02
C THR A 3 -22.67 24.08 -8.59
N LEU A 4 -22.30 25.14 -7.87
CA LEU A 4 -20.95 25.29 -7.30
C LEU A 4 -20.65 24.19 -6.28
N ARG A 5 -21.61 23.84 -5.41
CA ARG A 5 -21.47 22.74 -4.46
C ARG A 5 -21.33 21.39 -5.17
N THR A 6 -22.11 21.12 -6.21
CA THR A 6 -21.99 19.85 -6.96
C THR A 6 -20.64 19.74 -7.66
N LEU A 7 -20.13 20.83 -8.24
CA LEU A 7 -18.80 20.88 -8.85
C LEU A 7 -17.69 20.62 -7.82
N LEU A 8 -17.78 21.25 -6.65
CA LEU A 8 -16.84 21.04 -5.55
C LEU A 8 -16.85 19.59 -5.05
N SER A 9 -18.03 18.99 -4.88
CA SER A 9 -18.15 17.57 -4.52
C SER A 9 -17.54 16.66 -5.57
N LEU A 10 -17.78 16.92 -6.87
CA LEU A 10 -17.22 16.12 -7.96
C LEU A 10 -15.69 16.17 -7.97
N ILE A 11 -15.11 17.36 -7.81
CA ILE A 11 -13.66 17.57 -7.76
C ILE A 11 -13.05 16.85 -6.56
N LEU A 12 -13.66 16.99 -5.38
CA LEU A 12 -13.18 16.33 -4.16
C LEU A 12 -13.21 14.80 -4.29
N THR A 13 -14.31 14.24 -4.81
CA THR A 13 -14.43 12.80 -5.05
C THR A 13 -13.40 12.31 -6.07
N GLY A 14 -13.21 13.04 -7.18
CA GLY A 14 -12.18 12.70 -8.17
C GLY A 14 -10.77 12.70 -7.58
N PHE A 15 -10.45 13.67 -6.73
CA PHE A 15 -9.15 13.75 -6.05
C PHE A 15 -8.92 12.58 -5.10
N VAL A 16 -9.92 12.22 -4.27
CA VAL A 16 -9.81 11.08 -3.34
C VAL A 16 -9.63 9.75 -4.08
N LEU A 17 -10.35 9.56 -5.20
CA LEU A 17 -10.29 8.32 -5.96
C LEU A 17 -9.00 8.16 -6.80
N SER A 18 -8.27 9.24 -7.07
CA SER A 18 -7.01 9.18 -7.83
C SER A 18 -5.94 8.27 -7.18
N SER A 19 -6.01 8.09 -5.87
CA SER A 19 -5.07 7.27 -5.08
C SER A 19 -5.42 5.78 -5.04
N CYS A 20 -6.62 5.39 -5.46
CA CYS A 20 -7.07 3.99 -5.43
C CYS A 20 -6.31 3.09 -6.42
N TYR A 21 -5.60 3.68 -7.38
CA TYR A 21 -4.77 2.96 -8.34
C TYR A 21 -3.35 3.50 -8.33
N SER A 22 -2.46 2.81 -7.60
CA SER A 22 -1.03 3.17 -7.56
C SER A 22 -0.25 2.66 -8.79
N GLY A 23 -0.87 1.88 -9.68
CA GLY A 23 -0.21 1.18 -10.80
C GLY A 23 0.79 0.09 -10.39
N LYS A 24 1.18 0.07 -9.12
CA LYS A 24 2.01 -0.96 -8.50
C LYS A 24 1.17 -2.19 -8.25
N THR A 25 1.64 -3.32 -8.76
CA THR A 25 1.06 -4.64 -8.49
C THR A 25 2.10 -5.48 -7.76
N TRP A 26 1.70 -6.62 -7.21
CA TRP A 26 2.66 -7.59 -6.64
C TRP A 26 3.77 -7.98 -7.64
N ARG A 27 3.54 -7.80 -8.94
CA ARG A 27 4.53 -8.05 -10.01
C ARG A 27 5.65 -7.02 -10.07
N THR A 28 5.40 -5.78 -9.63
CA THR A 28 6.40 -4.69 -9.59
C THR A 28 7.02 -4.52 -8.21
N ALA A 29 6.65 -5.35 -7.23
CA ALA A 29 7.25 -5.30 -5.90
C ALA A 29 8.73 -5.69 -5.97
N SER A 30 9.57 -5.00 -5.19
CA SER A 30 10.99 -5.35 -5.08
C SER A 30 11.14 -6.77 -4.52
N ARG A 31 12.13 -7.50 -5.03
CA ARG A 31 12.53 -8.83 -4.50
C ARG A 31 13.58 -8.74 -3.39
N GLN A 32 14.04 -7.53 -3.07
CA GLN A 32 14.96 -7.33 -1.97
C GLN A 32 14.30 -7.72 -0.65
N SER A 33 15.10 -8.23 0.29
CA SER A 33 14.60 -8.55 1.62
C SER A 33 13.94 -7.31 2.25
N ALA A 34 12.76 -7.48 2.82
CA ALA A 34 12.07 -6.43 3.57
C ALA A 34 12.73 -6.16 4.94
N GLY A 35 13.71 -6.98 5.34
CA GLY A 35 14.39 -6.83 6.63
C GLY A 35 13.52 -7.12 7.85
N MET A 36 12.36 -7.74 7.66
CA MET A 36 11.43 -8.06 8.74
C MET A 36 11.84 -9.33 9.51
N ALA A 37 12.50 -10.28 8.83
CA ALA A 37 12.96 -11.53 9.44
C ALA A 37 14.35 -11.37 10.07
N PRO A 38 14.67 -12.12 11.14
CA PRO A 38 16.02 -12.16 11.72
C PRO A 38 17.05 -12.72 10.74
N ASP A 39 18.33 -12.44 11.00
CA ASP A 39 19.44 -12.95 10.18
C ASP A 39 19.53 -14.50 10.31
N PRO A 40 19.38 -15.25 9.21
CA PRO A 40 19.43 -16.71 9.21
C PRO A 40 20.81 -17.28 9.52
N SER A 41 21.88 -16.48 9.42
CA SER A 41 23.21 -16.92 9.83
C SER A 41 23.31 -17.11 11.35
N VAL A 42 22.57 -16.30 12.11
CA VAL A 42 22.56 -16.29 13.58
C VAL A 42 21.40 -17.10 14.15
N THR A 43 20.23 -17.07 13.52
CA THR A 43 19.05 -17.83 13.97
C THR A 43 19.02 -19.22 13.34
N LYS A 44 19.26 -20.25 14.17
CA LYS A 44 19.25 -21.67 13.73
C LYS A 44 17.89 -22.34 13.87
N GLU A 45 16.98 -21.74 14.62
CA GLU A 45 15.62 -22.23 14.79
C GLU A 45 14.68 -21.80 13.66
N ALA A 46 13.57 -22.52 13.53
CA ALA A 46 12.53 -22.15 12.58
C ALA A 46 11.79 -20.90 13.07
N VAL A 47 11.73 -19.86 12.24
CA VAL A 47 11.06 -18.59 12.55
C VAL A 47 9.67 -18.55 11.89
N LEU A 48 8.61 -18.44 12.69
CA LEU A 48 7.23 -18.20 12.23
C LEU A 48 6.79 -16.79 12.59
N GLN A 49 6.44 -15.98 11.58
CA GLN A 49 5.91 -14.62 11.76
C GLN A 49 4.39 -14.64 11.51
N VAL A 50 3.61 -14.25 12.51
CA VAL A 50 2.14 -14.20 12.43
C VAL A 50 1.71 -12.73 12.35
N TYR A 51 1.06 -12.38 11.25
CA TYR A 51 0.45 -11.07 11.04
C TYR A 51 -1.08 -11.25 11.04
N GLY A 52 -1.79 -10.42 11.80
CA GLY A 52 -3.25 -10.42 11.92
C GLY A 52 -3.95 -9.53 10.89
#